data_AF-A0A7J3QSQ6-F1
#
_entry.id   AF-A0A7J3QSQ6-F1
#
_cell.length_a   1.000
_cell.length_b   1.000
_cell.length_c   1.000
_cell.angle_alpha   90.00
_cell.angle_beta   90.00
_cell.angle_gamma   90.00
#
_symmetry.space_group_name_H-M   'P 1'
#
loop_
_entity.id
_entity.type
_entity.pdbx_description
1 polymer ?
#
loop_
_entity_poly.entity_id
_entity_poly.type
_entity_poly.pdbx_seq_one_letter_code
_entity_poly.pdbx_strand_id
1 'polypeptide(L)'
;LEALVKEGVTLKPHDRVYVGKEARAEITYIIGRIGYDELTSAAKMELPAVISRIVLNREKWFVNFFNTAQAITPRMHALELIPGIGKKYMWQVIKEREKKPFESFEDLQKRTEIPNPVKLLTKRILEELAGESKYRLFTRAR
;
A
#
# COMPACT_ATOMS: atom_id res chain seq x y z
N LEU A 1 -0.93 9.96 10.35
CA LEU A 1 -0.56 11.34 10.75
C LEU A 1 -1.77 11.94 11.44
N GLU A 2 -1.57 12.93 12.29
CA GLU A 2 -2.66 13.69 12.92
C GLU A 2 -2.50 15.18 12.58
N ALA A 3 -3.62 15.85 12.25
CA ALA A 3 -3.63 17.21 11.76
C ALA A 3 -4.88 17.96 12.21
N LEU A 4 -4.74 19.26 12.43
CA LEU A 4 -5.85 20.15 12.76
C LEU A 4 -6.48 20.73 11.48
N VAL A 5 -7.81 20.64 11.39
CA VAL A 5 -8.60 21.20 10.29
C VAL A 5 -8.84 22.69 10.53
N LYS A 6 -8.94 23.49 9.46
CA LYS A 6 -9.28 24.91 9.57
C LYS A 6 -10.71 25.11 10.08
N GLU A 7 -10.93 26.22 10.79
CA GLU A 7 -12.28 26.59 11.23
C GLU A 7 -13.25 26.70 10.05
N GLY A 8 -14.46 26.20 10.24
CA GLY A 8 -15.51 26.17 9.21
C GLY A 8 -15.35 25.10 8.13
N VAL A 9 -14.22 24.37 8.08
CA VAL A 9 -14.03 23.27 7.13
C VAL A 9 -14.52 21.95 7.72
N THR A 10 -15.36 21.24 6.98
CA THR A 10 -15.82 19.90 7.33
C THR A 10 -15.22 18.89 6.35
N LEU A 11 -14.51 17.89 6.87
CA LEU A 11 -13.94 16.79 6.09
C LEU A 11 -14.76 15.51 6.27
N LYS A 12 -14.85 14.73 5.21
CA LYS A 12 -15.47 13.40 5.20
C LYS A 12 -14.38 12.32 5.12
N PRO A 13 -14.67 11.09 5.61
CA PRO A 13 -13.81 9.95 5.31
C PRO A 13 -13.57 9.84 3.80
N HIS A 14 -12.35 9.43 3.42
CA HIS A 14 -11.89 9.33 2.02
C HIS A 14 -11.57 10.64 1.29
N ASP A 15 -11.72 11.80 1.93
CA ASP A 15 -11.29 13.08 1.34
C ASP A 15 -9.77 13.12 1.17
N ARG A 16 -9.33 13.67 0.03
CA ARG A 16 -7.91 13.88 -0.26
C ARG A 16 -7.52 15.30 0.10
N VAL A 17 -6.76 15.43 1.17
CA VAL A 17 -6.26 16.73 1.66
C VAL A 17 -4.78 16.93 1.35
N TYR A 18 -4.37 18.17 1.10
CA TYR A 18 -2.96 18.52 0.92
C TYR A 18 -2.29 18.79 2.27
N VAL A 19 -1.21 18.06 2.56
CA VAL A 19 -0.43 18.16 3.80
C VAL A 19 1.03 18.59 3.58
N GLY A 20 1.32 19.17 2.41
CA GLY A 20 2.67 19.62 2.04
C GLY A 20 3.12 20.90 2.76
N LYS A 21 4.25 21.47 2.32
CA LYS A 21 4.83 22.68 2.92
C LYS A 21 4.18 23.97 2.43
N GLU A 22 3.51 23.93 1.28
CA GLU A 22 2.83 25.09 0.70
C GLU A 22 1.50 25.38 1.41
N ALA A 23 0.80 26.41 0.95
CA ALA A 23 -0.52 26.77 1.45
C ALA A 23 -1.48 25.58 1.35
N ARG A 24 -2.04 25.17 2.51
CA ARG A 24 -3.02 24.09 2.62
C ARG A 24 -4.40 24.70 2.61
N ALA A 25 -5.33 24.15 1.84
CA ALA A 25 -6.69 24.67 1.77
C ALA A 25 -7.47 24.30 3.04
N GLU A 26 -7.39 23.05 3.49
CA GLU A 26 -8.23 22.48 4.55
C GLU A 26 -7.53 22.32 5.90
N ILE A 27 -6.20 22.22 5.90
CA ILE A 27 -5.40 21.86 7.09
C ILE A 27 -4.68 23.08 7.66
N THR A 28 -4.83 23.33 8.96
CA THR A 28 -4.15 24.41 9.68
C THR A 28 -2.69 24.03 9.95
N TYR A 29 -2.46 22.98 10.73
CA TYR A 29 -1.12 22.48 11.02
C TYR A 29 -1.11 20.96 11.25
N ILE A 30 0.08 20.37 11.13
CA ILE A 30 0.32 18.95 11.36
C ILE A 30 0.75 18.78 12.82
N ILE A 31 0.02 17.97 13.59
CA ILE A 31 0.37 17.66 14.98
C ILE A 31 1.56 16.72 15.00
N GLY A 32 1.51 15.64 14.21
CA GLY A 32 2.60 14.68 14.15
C GLY A 32 2.29 13.39 13.40
N ARG A 33 3.21 12.43 13.51
CA ARG A 33 3.03 11.07 13.03
C ARG A 33 2.47 10.20 14.16
N ILE A 34 1.34 9.57 13.88
CA ILE A 34 0.70 8.57 14.74
C ILE A 34 0.93 7.18 14.16
N GLY A 35 1.09 6.19 15.03
CA GLY A 35 1.12 4.77 14.70
C GLY A 35 -0.28 4.19 14.51
N TYR A 36 -0.34 2.89 14.19
CA TYR A 36 -1.61 2.18 13.98
C TYR A 36 -2.45 2.12 15.26
N ASP A 37 -1.84 1.89 16.41
CA ASP A 37 -2.57 1.74 17.68
C ASP A 37 -3.20 3.04 18.18
N GLU A 38 -2.61 4.18 17.78
CA GLU A 38 -3.09 5.53 18.09
C GLU A 38 -4.31 5.94 17.22
N LEU A 39 -4.69 5.14 16.21
CA LEU A 39 -5.88 5.40 15.40
C LEU A 39 -7.17 5.12 16.19
N THR A 40 -8.19 5.95 15.98
CA THR A 40 -9.54 5.69 16.48
C THR A 40 -10.13 4.43 15.84
N SER A 41 -11.10 3.79 16.50
CA SER A 41 -11.79 2.61 15.97
C SER A 41 -12.42 2.88 14.59
N ALA A 42 -13.00 4.06 14.40
CA ALA A 42 -13.54 4.48 13.11
C ALA A 42 -12.45 4.59 12.04
N ALA A 43 -11.31 5.21 12.35
CA ALA A 43 -10.20 5.32 11.42
C ALA A 43 -9.63 3.94 11.05
N LYS A 44 -9.53 3.00 11.99
CA LYS A 44 -9.10 1.62 11.73
C LYS A 44 -10.06 0.88 10.79
N MET A 45 -11.37 1.08 10.95
CA MET A 45 -12.38 0.46 10.07
C MET A 45 -12.33 0.98 8.63
N GLU A 46 -12.06 2.28 8.45
CA GLU A 46 -11.97 2.91 7.12
C GLU A 46 -10.64 2.63 6.39
N LEU A 47 -9.58 2.33 7.15
CA LEU A 47 -8.22 2.23 6.63
C LEU A 47 -8.05 1.24 5.45
N PRO A 48 -8.65 0.03 5.46
CA PRO A 48 -8.55 -0.89 4.32
C PRO A 48 -9.10 -0.31 3.03
N ALA A 49 -10.25 0.38 3.09
CA ALA A 49 -10.88 0.98 1.92
C ALA A 49 -10.05 2.14 1.37
N VAL A 50 -9.52 3.00 2.26
CA VAL A 50 -8.63 4.11 1.86
C VAL A 50 -7.34 3.60 1.23
N ILE A 51 -6.68 2.60 1.82
CA ILE A 51 -5.46 2.01 1.26
C ILE A 51 -5.73 1.39 -0.11
N SER A 52 -6.81 0.64 -0.27
CA SER A 52 -7.20 0.06 -1.56
C SER A 52 -7.33 1.14 -2.64
N ARG A 53 -7.98 2.26 -2.31
CA ARG A 53 -8.09 3.41 -3.24
C ARG A 53 -6.73 4.03 -3.57
N ILE A 54 -5.83 4.14 -2.60
CA ILE A 54 -4.46 4.62 -2.83
C ILE A 54 -3.69 3.66 -3.75
N VAL A 55 -3.83 2.35 -3.54
CA VAL A 55 -3.17 1.32 -4.36
C VAL A 55 -3.65 1.41 -5.81
N LEU A 56 -4.97 1.52 -6.04
CA LEU A 56 -5.56 1.71 -7.36
C LEU A 56 -5.05 3.00 -8.02
N ASN A 57 -5.09 4.13 -7.31
CA ASN A 57 -4.63 5.41 -7.86
C ASN A 57 -3.13 5.45 -8.17
N ARG A 58 -2.34 4.55 -7.57
CA ARG A 58 -0.88 4.43 -7.78
C ARG A 58 -0.48 3.13 -8.44
N GLU A 59 -1.38 2.57 -9.25
CA GLU A 59 -1.20 1.27 -9.91
C GLU A 59 0.20 1.08 -10.51
N LYS A 60 0.68 2.03 -11.33
CA LYS A 60 2.01 1.96 -11.96
C LYS A 60 3.14 1.69 -10.96
N TRP A 61 3.08 2.28 -9.77
CA TRP A 61 4.12 2.09 -8.75
C TRP A 61 4.12 0.68 -8.18
N PHE A 62 2.93 0.13 -7.92
CA PHE A 62 2.76 -1.22 -7.40
C PHE A 62 2.99 -2.29 -8.45
N VAL A 63 2.58 -2.06 -9.70
CA VAL A 63 2.91 -2.92 -10.84
C VAL A 63 4.43 -2.97 -11.03
N ASN A 64 5.10 -1.82 -10.94
CA ASN A 64 6.56 -1.77 -11.00
C ASN A 64 7.21 -2.59 -9.89
N PHE A 65 6.65 -2.63 -8.67
CA PHE A 65 7.13 -3.52 -7.63
C PHE A 65 7.14 -5.00 -8.07
N PHE A 66 6.09 -5.49 -8.73
CA PHE A 66 6.10 -6.88 -9.25
C PHE A 66 7.16 -7.08 -10.34
N ASN A 67 7.39 -6.08 -11.19
CA ASN A 67 8.41 -6.12 -12.24
C ASN A 67 9.84 -6.11 -11.69
N THR A 68 10.08 -5.41 -10.57
CA THR A 68 11.45 -5.18 -10.07
C THR A 68 11.79 -5.87 -8.76
N ALA A 69 10.82 -6.51 -8.07
CA ALA A 69 11.05 -7.19 -6.79
C ALA A 69 12.15 -8.26 -6.90
N GLN A 70 13.01 -8.34 -5.88
CA GLN A 70 14.15 -9.27 -5.84
C GLN A 70 14.13 -10.17 -4.61
N ALA A 71 15.07 -11.11 -4.56
CA ALA A 71 15.34 -11.90 -3.37
C ALA A 71 15.80 -10.99 -2.22
N ILE A 72 15.24 -11.20 -1.03
CA ILE A 72 15.67 -10.51 0.20
C ILE A 72 16.79 -11.30 0.86
N THR A 73 16.69 -12.63 0.82
CA THR A 73 17.72 -13.57 1.26
C THR A 73 17.80 -14.72 0.26
N PRO A 74 18.84 -15.58 0.29
CA PRO A 74 18.92 -16.74 -0.59
C PRO A 74 17.72 -17.70 -0.49
N ARG A 75 16.95 -17.66 0.61
CA ARG A 75 15.80 -18.54 0.86
C ARG A 75 14.43 -17.86 0.67
N MET A 76 14.40 -16.52 0.50
CA MET A 76 13.15 -15.76 0.55
C MET A 76 13.12 -14.58 -0.44
N HIS A 77 12.05 -14.50 -1.22
CA HIS A 77 11.81 -13.44 -2.19
C HIS A 77 10.86 -12.36 -1.67
N ALA A 78 11.05 -11.09 -2.09
CA ALA A 78 10.20 -9.98 -1.65
C ALA A 78 8.73 -10.15 -2.04
N LEU A 79 8.44 -10.84 -3.14
CA LEU A 79 7.06 -11.16 -3.56
C LEU A 79 6.33 -12.04 -2.53
N GLU A 80 7.06 -12.93 -1.86
CA GLU A 80 6.47 -13.86 -0.87
C GLU A 80 6.05 -13.16 0.42
N LEU A 81 6.51 -11.92 0.62
CA LEU A 81 6.06 -11.10 1.74
C LEU A 81 4.63 -10.60 1.55
N ILE A 82 4.09 -10.59 0.32
CA ILE A 82 2.70 -10.24 0.09
C ILE A 82 1.83 -11.42 0.55
N PRO A 83 0.89 -11.20 1.49
CA PRO A 83 0.00 -12.25 1.97
C PRO A 83 -0.77 -12.89 0.81
N GLY A 84 -0.78 -14.22 0.76
CA GLY A 84 -1.41 -14.98 -0.33
C GLY A 84 -0.51 -15.25 -1.54
N ILE A 85 0.69 -14.67 -1.62
CA ILE A 85 1.69 -15.00 -2.63
C ILE A 85 2.70 -15.99 -2.04
N GLY A 86 2.50 -17.28 -2.30
CA GLY A 86 3.48 -18.33 -2.00
C GLY A 86 4.45 -18.58 -3.16
N LYS A 87 5.29 -19.62 -3.03
CA LYS A 87 6.29 -20.02 -4.05
C LYS A 87 5.69 -20.20 -5.45
N LYS A 88 4.49 -20.78 -5.56
CA LYS A 88 3.78 -20.95 -6.85
C LYS A 88 3.61 -19.61 -7.57
N TYR A 89 2.91 -18.67 -6.95
CA TYR A 89 2.65 -17.35 -7.55
C TYR A 89 3.93 -16.54 -7.72
N MET A 90 4.87 -16.61 -6.77
CA MET A 90 6.17 -15.95 -6.90
C MET A 90 6.90 -16.38 -8.17
N TRP A 91 7.03 -17.70 -8.43
CA TRP A 91 7.67 -18.19 -9.65
C TRP A 91 6.91 -17.81 -10.92
N GLN A 92 5.58 -17.82 -10.86
CA GLN A 92 4.75 -17.40 -11.99
C GLN A 92 4.96 -15.93 -12.34
N VAL A 93 5.00 -15.03 -11.35
CA VAL A 93 5.30 -13.61 -11.54
C VAL A 93 6.70 -13.42 -12.15
N ILE A 94 7.71 -14.12 -11.65
CA ILE A 94 9.09 -14.04 -12.16
C ILE A 94 9.16 -14.50 -13.62
N LYS A 95 8.59 -15.67 -13.93
CA LYS A 95 8.57 -16.20 -15.29
C LYS A 95 7.85 -15.28 -16.27
N GLU A 96 6.74 -14.69 -15.85
CA GLU A 96 5.96 -13.81 -16.71
C GLU A 96 6.67 -12.47 -16.94
N ARG A 97 7.18 -11.80 -15.90
CA ARG A 97 7.87 -10.51 -16.07
C ARG A 97 9.14 -10.60 -16.93
N GLU A 98 9.82 -11.75 -16.93
CA GLU A 98 10.98 -12.01 -17.79
C GLU A 98 10.63 -12.03 -19.28
N LYS A 99 9.41 -12.47 -19.64
CA LYS A 99 8.92 -12.39 -21.02
C LYS A 99 8.58 -10.95 -21.40
N LYS A 100 7.84 -10.27 -20.53
CA LYS A 100 7.41 -8.88 -20.69
C LYS A 100 7.02 -8.30 -19.34
N PRO A 101 7.50 -7.09 -18.98
CA PRO A 101 7.03 -6.39 -17.78
C PRO A 101 5.50 -6.23 -17.77
N PHE A 102 4.90 -6.31 -16.60
CA PHE A 102 3.47 -6.05 -16.41
C PHE A 102 3.17 -4.57 -16.63
N GLU A 103 2.05 -4.28 -17.27
CA GLU A 103 1.59 -2.90 -17.55
C GLU A 103 0.49 -2.42 -16.59
N SER A 104 -0.28 -3.37 -16.04
CA SER A 104 -1.43 -3.10 -15.17
C SER A 104 -1.68 -4.23 -14.16
N PHE A 105 -2.52 -4.00 -13.16
CA PHE A 105 -3.01 -5.04 -12.26
C PHE A 105 -3.83 -6.09 -13.01
N GLU A 106 -4.56 -5.67 -14.04
CA GLU A 106 -5.32 -6.57 -14.89
C GLU A 106 -4.39 -7.49 -15.71
N ASP A 107 -3.31 -6.95 -16.28
CA ASP A 107 -2.29 -7.73 -16.99
C ASP A 107 -1.59 -8.72 -16.05
N LEU A 108 -1.21 -8.26 -14.85
CA LEU A 108 -0.66 -9.12 -13.81
C LEU A 108 -1.62 -10.25 -13.47
N GLN A 109 -2.89 -9.95 -13.20
CA GLN A 109 -3.90 -10.95 -12.85
C GLN A 109 -4.11 -11.97 -13.98
N LYS A 110 -4.26 -11.51 -15.23
CA LYS A 110 -4.51 -12.40 -16.38
C LYS A 110 -3.35 -13.36 -16.63
N ARG A 111 -2.11 -12.91 -16.48
CA ARG A 111 -0.92 -13.72 -16.78
C ARG A 111 -0.46 -14.60 -15.63
N THR A 112 -0.73 -14.17 -14.39
CA THR A 112 -0.26 -14.88 -13.18
C THR A 112 -1.34 -15.58 -12.40
N GLU A 113 -2.61 -15.45 -12.82
CA GLU A 113 -3.79 -15.99 -12.13
C GLU A 113 -3.90 -15.54 -10.65
N ILE A 114 -3.15 -14.50 -10.26
CA ILE A 114 -3.24 -13.93 -8.92
C ILE A 114 -4.64 -13.30 -8.76
N PRO A 115 -5.42 -13.69 -7.74
CA PRO A 115 -6.86 -13.44 -7.73
C PRO A 115 -7.24 -11.98 -7.57
N ASN A 116 -6.52 -11.19 -6.78
CA ASN A 116 -6.79 -9.75 -6.64
C ASN A 116 -5.55 -9.01 -6.12
N PRO A 117 -4.67 -8.52 -7.01
CA PRO A 117 -3.43 -7.85 -6.62
C PRO A 117 -3.65 -6.68 -5.64
N VAL A 118 -4.70 -5.88 -5.85
CA VAL A 118 -5.03 -4.72 -5.01
C VAL A 118 -5.35 -5.15 -3.58
N LYS A 119 -6.16 -6.20 -3.40
CA LYS A 119 -6.52 -6.72 -2.08
C LYS A 119 -5.29 -7.28 -1.35
N LEU A 120 -4.42 -8.00 -2.05
CA LEU A 120 -3.21 -8.57 -1.46
C LEU A 120 -2.23 -7.48 -1.01
N LEU A 121 -2.00 -6.46 -1.85
CA LEU A 121 -1.20 -5.29 -1.51
C LEU A 121 -1.79 -4.50 -0.36
N THR A 122 -3.12 -4.32 -0.33
CA THR A 122 -3.82 -3.62 0.76
C THR A 122 -3.59 -4.33 2.09
N LYS A 123 -3.76 -5.67 2.11
CA LYS A 123 -3.48 -6.47 3.30
C LYS A 123 -2.03 -6.34 3.74
N ARG A 124 -1.09 -6.39 2.79
CA ARG A 124 0.33 -6.22 3.09
C ARG A 124 0.65 -4.86 3.74
N ILE A 125 0.11 -3.77 3.19
CA ILE A 125 0.33 -2.43 3.76
C ILE A 125 -0.26 -2.33 5.17
N LEU A 126 -1.42 -2.92 5.40
CA LEU A 126 -2.04 -2.97 6.75
C LEU A 126 -1.16 -3.71 7.76
N GLU A 127 -0.64 -4.90 7.42
CA GLU A 127 0.28 -5.67 8.28
C GLU A 127 1.55 -4.86 8.61
N GLU A 128 2.09 -4.13 7.64
CA GLU A 128 3.26 -3.27 7.87
C GLU A 128 2.95 -2.06 8.77
N LEU A 129 1.78 -1.44 8.62
CA LEU A 129 1.33 -0.34 9.46
C LEU A 129 1.06 -0.78 10.90
N ALA A 130 0.46 -1.97 11.08
CA ALA A 130 0.21 -2.60 12.38
C ALA A 130 1.50 -3.06 13.09
N GLY A 131 2.64 -3.06 12.41
CA GLY A 131 3.92 -3.49 12.99
C GLY A 131 4.11 -5.00 13.05
N GLU A 132 3.24 -5.77 12.39
CA GLU A 132 3.28 -7.24 12.36
C GLU A 132 4.39 -7.78 11.44
N SER A 133 4.98 -6.93 10.59
CA SER A 133 6.00 -7.34 9.63
C SER A 133 7.40 -6.83 9.98
N LYS A 134 8.35 -7.76 10.09
CA LYS A 134 9.79 -7.46 10.23
C LYS A 134 10.34 -6.70 9.03
N TYR A 135 9.92 -7.07 7.82
CA TYR A 135 10.32 -6.41 6.58
C TYR A 135 9.26 -5.39 6.18
N ARG A 136 9.67 -4.23 5.67
CA ARG A 136 8.77 -3.21 5.14
C ARG A 136 9.04 -2.99 3.67
N LEU A 137 8.02 -3.16 2.84
CA LEU A 137 8.06 -2.98 1.40
C LEU A 137 7.49 -1.62 1.00
N PHE A 138 6.40 -1.21 1.66
CA PHE A 138 5.57 -0.10 1.20
C PHE A 138 5.47 1.04 2.21
N THR A 139 5.81 0.76 3.47
CA THR A 139 5.77 1.74 4.57
C THR A 139 7.18 2.04 5.08
N ARG A 140 7.36 3.19 5.73
CA ARG A 140 8.61 3.54 6.42
C ARG A 140 8.56 3.04 7.86
N ALA A 141 9.72 2.70 8.45
CA ALA A 141 9.83 2.54 9.89
C ALA A 141 9.49 3.87 10.59
N ARG A 142 8.93 3.78 11.81
CA ARG A 142 8.66 4.98 12.63
C ARG A 142 9.97 5.66 13.00
#